data_AF-C7PY24-F1
#
_entry.id   AF-C7PY24-F1
#
_cell.length_a   1.000
_cell.length_b   1.000
_cell.length_c   1.000
_cell.angle_alpha   90.00
_cell.angle_beta   90.00
_cell.angle_gamma   90.00
#
_symmetry.space_group_name_H-M   'P 1'
#
loop_
_entity.id
_entity.type
_entity.pdbx_description
1 polymer ?
#
loop_
_entity_poly.entity_id
_entity_poly.type
_entity_poly.pdbx_seq_one_letter_code
_entity_poly.pdbx_strand_id
1 'polypeptide(L)'
;MNATVKGRRVAIPLPKDGIALPVGQSGDLKTWADSIAHAQLAGQAGQAEIDGFSDMLLQATADSAQRGATLAILWVPYALGGEAGRIEVRDYATSPMMPELPELSDVVDWLTSPAAGATDKPEVVYGELPLGPAVRLKFQVLSDPDGEADLSILKNAVYVVRPREYDCLVMLNVTWYAGVYTDELDELADALAQRIQIQ
;
A
#
# COMPACT_ATOMS: atom_id res chain seq x y z
N MET A 1 15.53 3.72 16.83
CA MET A 1 14.13 4.14 16.66
C MET A 1 13.75 3.84 15.22
N ASN A 2 12.68 3.08 14.98
CA ASN A 2 12.23 2.86 13.60
C ASN A 2 11.66 4.17 13.07
N ALA A 3 12.03 4.56 11.86
CA ALA A 3 11.45 5.72 11.21
C ALA A 3 9.93 5.53 11.07
N THR A 4 9.18 6.63 11.06
CA THR A 4 7.72 6.62 10.89
C THR A 4 7.40 7.41 9.64
N VAL A 5 6.54 6.86 8.80
CA VAL A 5 5.97 7.59 7.66
C VAL A 5 4.65 8.19 8.11
N LYS A 6 4.42 9.45 7.78
CA LYS A 6 3.24 10.22 8.17
C LYS A 6 2.47 10.63 6.93
N GLY A 7 1.19 10.31 6.89
CA GLY A 7 0.22 10.87 5.97
C GLY A 7 -0.47 12.09 6.60
N ARG A 8 -1.70 12.37 6.17
CA ARG A 8 -2.48 13.52 6.66
C ARG A 8 -2.86 13.39 8.14
N ARG A 9 -3.38 12.23 8.53
CA ARG A 9 -3.85 11.93 9.90
C ARG A 9 -3.29 10.62 10.44
N VAL A 10 -2.68 9.81 9.58
CA VAL A 10 -2.27 8.45 9.90
C VAL A 10 -0.76 8.35 9.80
N ALA A 11 -0.18 7.56 10.70
CA ALA A 11 1.22 7.22 10.67
C ALA A 11 1.41 5.72 10.87
N ILE A 12 2.38 5.15 10.16
CA ILE A 12 2.81 3.76 10.32
C ILE A 12 4.33 3.70 10.42
N PRO A 13 4.89 2.68 11.11
CA PRO A 13 6.33 2.43 11.06
C PRO A 13 6.78 2.22 9.62
N LEU A 14 7.92 2.83 9.23
CA LEU A 14 8.59 2.48 7.99
C LEU A 14 9.18 1.07 8.17
N PRO A 15 8.77 0.08 7.35
CA PRO A 15 9.35 -1.25 7.42
C PRO A 15 10.82 -1.22 7.00
N LYS A 16 11.55 -2.25 7.44
CA LYS A 16 12.89 -2.50 6.90
C LYS A 16 12.78 -2.64 5.39
N ASP A 17 13.73 -2.07 4.66
CA ASP A 17 13.79 -2.10 3.19
C ASP A 17 12.61 -1.34 2.52
N GLY A 18 11.90 -0.52 3.29
CA GLY A 18 10.85 0.37 2.81
C GLY A 18 11.38 1.72 2.33
N ILE A 19 10.86 2.19 1.20
CA ILE A 19 11.07 3.53 0.64
C ILE A 19 9.75 4.29 0.75
N ALA A 20 9.72 5.34 1.58
CA ALA A 20 8.55 6.21 1.67
C ALA A 20 8.38 7.02 0.37
N LEU A 21 7.18 6.95 -0.22
CA LEU A 21 6.84 7.70 -1.43
C LEU A 21 6.29 9.09 -1.04
N PRO A 22 6.69 10.17 -1.72
CA PRO A 22 6.24 11.53 -1.44
C PRO A 22 4.83 11.81 -1.99
N VAL A 23 3.86 10.94 -1.68
CA VAL A 23 2.47 11.09 -2.12
C VAL A 23 1.84 12.36 -1.53
N GLY A 24 1.18 13.14 -2.38
CA GLY A 24 0.54 14.40 -1.98
C GLY A 24 1.50 15.53 -1.61
N GLN A 25 2.81 15.36 -1.82
CA GLN A 25 3.80 16.42 -1.60
C GLN A 25 4.02 17.23 -2.88
N SER A 26 4.15 18.55 -2.73
CA SER A 26 4.60 19.42 -3.81
C SER A 26 6.13 19.41 -3.87
N GLY A 27 6.71 19.15 -5.05
CA GLY A 27 8.15 19.18 -5.22
C GLY A 27 8.59 18.60 -6.56
N ASP A 28 9.89 18.65 -6.83
CA ASP A 28 10.48 17.99 -7.99
C ASP A 28 10.62 16.49 -7.72
N LEU A 29 9.59 15.73 -8.10
CA LEU A 29 9.55 14.28 -7.92
C LEU A 29 10.65 13.57 -8.71
N LYS A 30 11.09 14.12 -9.84
CA LYS A 30 12.16 13.52 -10.66
C LYS A 30 13.48 13.58 -9.92
N THR A 31 13.85 14.76 -9.42
CA THR A 31 15.05 14.94 -8.61
C THR A 31 15.03 14.06 -7.35
N TRP A 32 13.86 13.92 -6.70
CA TRP A 32 13.70 12.99 -5.58
C TRP A 32 13.96 11.54 -6.00
N ALA A 33 13.32 11.05 -7.06
CA ALA A 33 13.44 9.68 -7.51
C ALA A 33 14.88 9.35 -7.93
N ASP A 34 15.53 10.24 -8.69
CA ASP A 34 16.93 10.10 -9.13
C ASP A 34 17.86 10.01 -7.90
N SER A 35 17.65 10.87 -6.90
CA SER A 35 18.45 10.85 -5.67
C SER A 35 18.29 9.55 -4.88
N ILE A 36 17.06 9.02 -4.78
CA ILE A 36 16.81 7.76 -4.08
C ILE A 36 17.40 6.58 -4.86
N ALA A 37 17.22 6.55 -6.18
CA ALA A 37 17.76 5.49 -7.03
C ALA A 37 19.29 5.42 -6.96
N HIS A 38 19.96 6.57 -7.07
CA HIS A 38 21.41 6.65 -6.89
C HIS A 38 21.84 6.15 -5.50
N ALA A 39 21.14 6.55 -4.43
CA ALA A 39 21.48 6.13 -3.08
C ALA A 39 21.32 4.61 -2.87
N GLN A 40 20.29 4.01 -3.45
CA GLN A 40 20.00 2.57 -3.29
C GLN A 40 20.93 1.68 -4.13
N LEU A 41 21.35 2.14 -5.30
CA LEU A 41 22.10 1.33 -6.27
C LEU A 41 23.59 1.74 -6.40
N ALA A 42 24.06 2.68 -5.58
CA ALA A 42 25.43 3.18 -5.61
C ALA A 42 26.46 2.04 -5.57
N GLY A 43 27.26 1.93 -6.64
CA GLY A 43 28.34 0.95 -6.74
C GLY A 43 27.89 -0.50 -6.99
N GLN A 44 26.59 -0.72 -7.23
CA GLN A 44 26.01 -2.06 -7.45
C GLN A 44 25.38 -2.22 -8.84
N ALA A 45 25.03 -1.12 -9.50
CA ALA A 45 24.33 -1.11 -10.77
C ALA A 45 24.93 -0.11 -11.77
N GLY A 46 24.67 -0.31 -13.07
CA GLY A 46 24.98 0.67 -14.11
C GLY A 46 23.97 1.81 -14.15
N GLN A 47 24.21 2.79 -15.01
CA GLN A 47 23.32 3.95 -15.14
C GLN A 47 21.92 3.54 -15.62
N ALA A 48 21.81 2.53 -16.48
CA ALA A 48 20.52 2.09 -17.00
C ALA A 48 19.61 1.49 -15.92
N GLU A 49 20.18 0.71 -14.99
CA GLU A 49 19.43 0.18 -13.85
C GLU A 49 19.02 1.29 -12.86
N ILE A 50 19.89 2.28 -12.67
CA ILE A 50 19.58 3.45 -11.84
C ILE A 50 18.41 4.24 -12.42
N ASP A 51 18.46 4.52 -13.73
CA ASP A 51 17.40 5.23 -14.44
C ASP A 51 16.07 4.45 -14.37
N GLY A 52 16.11 3.14 -14.62
CA GLY A 52 14.91 2.29 -14.52
C GLY A 52 14.30 2.23 -13.11
N PHE A 53 15.13 2.20 -12.07
CA PHE A 53 14.64 2.26 -10.69
C PHE A 53 14.07 3.64 -10.34
N SER A 54 14.65 4.73 -10.86
CA SER A 54 14.10 6.08 -10.73
C SER A 54 12.71 6.19 -11.38
N ASP A 55 12.56 5.69 -12.61
CA ASP A 55 11.29 5.69 -13.33
C ASP A 55 10.21 4.87 -12.59
N MET A 56 10.60 3.71 -12.03
CA MET A 56 9.71 2.89 -11.19
C MET A 56 9.22 3.67 -9.95
N LEU A 57 10.11 4.38 -9.25
CA LEU A 57 9.73 5.20 -8.08
C LEU A 57 8.75 6.32 -8.46
N LEU A 58 8.95 6.96 -9.61
CA LEU A 58 8.05 7.98 -10.15
C LEU A 58 6.67 7.42 -10.44
N GLN A 59 6.62 6.31 -11.18
CA GLN A 59 5.37 5.65 -11.55
C GLN A 59 4.62 5.19 -10.29
N ALA A 60 5.30 4.54 -9.35
CA ALA A 60 4.68 4.09 -8.11
C ALA A 60 4.12 5.26 -7.27
N THR A 61 4.83 6.38 -7.22
CA THR A 61 4.38 7.59 -6.52
C THR A 61 3.12 8.16 -7.20
N ALA A 62 3.14 8.29 -8.53
CA ALA A 62 2.01 8.79 -9.30
C ALA A 62 0.78 7.89 -9.17
N ASP A 63 0.96 6.58 -9.31
CA ASP A 63 -0.09 5.57 -9.16
C ASP A 63 -0.75 5.64 -7.78
N SER A 64 0.07 5.72 -6.72
CA SER A 64 -0.41 5.78 -5.34
C SER A 64 -1.19 7.08 -5.08
N ALA A 65 -0.69 8.20 -5.62
CA ALA A 65 -1.38 9.49 -5.54
C ALA A 65 -2.71 9.47 -6.30
N GLN A 66 -2.76 8.90 -7.51
CA GLN A 66 -3.97 8.77 -8.31
C GLN A 66 -5.03 7.92 -7.60
N ARG A 67 -4.60 6.87 -6.89
CA ARG A 67 -5.46 6.04 -6.05
C ARG A 67 -5.92 6.72 -4.75
N GLY A 68 -5.45 7.93 -4.46
CA GLY A 68 -5.83 8.69 -3.27
C GLY A 68 -5.15 8.22 -1.98
N ALA A 69 -4.00 7.54 -2.07
CA ALA A 69 -3.20 7.20 -0.91
C ALA A 69 -2.74 8.48 -0.19
N THR A 70 -2.93 8.53 1.13
CA THR A 70 -2.40 9.60 1.98
C THR A 70 -1.01 9.27 2.50
N LEU A 71 -0.61 8.01 2.40
CA LEU A 71 0.73 7.50 2.64
C LEU A 71 0.97 6.31 1.71
N ALA A 72 2.15 6.23 1.12
CA ALA A 72 2.57 5.06 0.37
C ALA A 72 4.05 4.72 0.62
N ILE A 73 4.37 3.43 0.63
CA ILE A 73 5.71 2.88 0.82
C ILE A 73 5.92 1.80 -0.23
N LEU A 74 7.06 1.86 -0.92
CA LEU A 74 7.57 0.74 -1.71
C LEU A 74 8.38 -0.18 -0.82
N TRP A 75 8.12 -1.47 -0.85
CA TRP A 75 8.94 -2.48 -0.17
C TRP A 75 9.90 -3.12 -1.17
N VAL A 76 11.21 -2.92 -0.96
CA VAL A 76 12.28 -3.26 -1.90
C VAL A 76 13.39 -4.00 -1.13
N PRO A 77 13.20 -5.30 -0.84
CA PRO A 77 14.18 -6.09 -0.07
C PRO A 77 15.50 -6.28 -0.83
N TYR A 78 15.47 -6.13 -2.15
CA TYR A 78 16.63 -6.17 -3.03
C TYR A 78 16.51 -5.10 -4.11
N ALA A 79 17.37 -4.07 -4.06
CA ALA A 79 17.25 -2.88 -4.92
C ALA A 79 17.24 -3.21 -6.42
N LEU A 80 18.10 -4.14 -6.86
CA LEU A 80 18.14 -4.61 -8.25
C LEU A 80 16.93 -5.45 -8.65
N GLY A 81 16.15 -5.95 -7.70
CA GLY A 81 14.92 -6.70 -7.93
C GLY A 81 13.68 -5.81 -8.11
N GLY A 82 13.79 -4.51 -7.84
CA GLY A 82 12.68 -3.57 -7.92
C GLY A 82 11.63 -3.77 -6.84
N GLU A 83 10.40 -3.34 -7.12
CA GLU A 83 9.27 -3.42 -6.21
C GLU A 83 8.84 -4.86 -5.94
N ALA A 84 8.99 -5.30 -4.69
CA ALA A 84 8.45 -6.58 -4.23
C ALA A 84 7.04 -6.44 -3.66
N GLY A 85 6.69 -5.26 -3.15
CA GLY A 85 5.34 -4.97 -2.70
C GLY A 85 5.10 -3.47 -2.47
N ARG A 86 3.83 -3.10 -2.45
CA ARG A 86 3.35 -1.74 -2.19
C ARG A 86 2.52 -1.72 -0.93
N ILE A 87 2.76 -0.75 -0.07
CA ILE A 87 1.97 -0.50 1.13
C ILE A 87 1.33 0.88 0.96
N GLU A 88 0.01 0.94 0.97
CA GLU A 88 -0.76 2.18 0.85
C GLU A 88 -1.67 2.35 2.06
N VAL A 89 -1.81 3.58 2.54
CA VAL A 89 -2.80 3.94 3.53
C VAL A 89 -3.70 5.04 2.98
N ARG A 90 -5.00 4.89 3.23
CA ARG A 90 -6.03 5.89 2.95
C ARG A 90 -6.78 6.16 4.24
N ASP A 91 -7.07 7.43 4.51
CA ASP A 91 -7.96 7.84 5.58
C ASP A 91 -9.17 8.57 5.00
N TYR A 92 -10.35 8.13 5.44
CA TYR A 92 -11.64 8.70 5.10
C TYR A 92 -12.18 9.41 6.32
N ALA A 93 -12.73 10.60 6.13
CA ALA A 93 -13.32 11.40 7.17
C ALA A 93 -14.67 11.94 6.70
N THR A 94 -15.55 12.25 7.64
CA THR A 94 -16.79 12.94 7.33
C THR A 94 -16.49 14.29 6.65
N SER A 95 -17.33 14.63 5.68
CA SER A 95 -17.27 15.89 4.95
C SER A 95 -18.68 16.29 4.51
N PRO A 96 -18.93 17.53 4.07
CA PRO A 96 -20.24 17.90 3.51
C PRO A 96 -20.71 17.00 2.35
N MET A 97 -19.77 16.39 1.62
CA MET A 97 -20.05 15.44 0.53
C MET A 97 -20.20 13.99 0.99
N MET A 98 -19.79 13.67 2.22
CA MET A 98 -19.85 12.35 2.84
C MET A 98 -20.15 12.55 4.34
N PRO A 99 -21.41 12.83 4.69
CA PRO A 99 -21.78 13.24 6.04
C PRO A 99 -21.66 12.10 7.05
N GLU A 100 -21.72 10.86 6.57
CA GLU A 100 -21.59 9.65 7.36
C GLU A 100 -20.53 8.75 6.72
N LEU A 101 -19.73 8.09 7.56
CA LEU A 101 -18.78 7.08 7.12
C LEU A 101 -19.50 5.74 6.93
N PRO A 102 -19.13 4.96 5.89
CA PRO A 102 -19.70 3.63 5.68
C PRO A 102 -19.40 2.72 6.88
N GLU A 103 -20.32 1.80 7.17
CA GLU A 103 -20.05 0.73 8.13
C GLU A 103 -19.02 -0.25 7.56
N LEU A 104 -18.34 -1.00 8.43
CA LEU A 104 -17.33 -1.97 7.97
C LEU A 104 -17.92 -3.01 7.01
N SER A 105 -19.19 -3.40 7.20
CA SER A 105 -19.90 -4.29 6.28
C SER A 105 -20.08 -3.68 4.89
N ASP A 106 -20.40 -2.39 4.80
CA ASP A 106 -20.60 -1.72 3.50
C ASP A 106 -19.28 -1.65 2.74
N VAL A 107 -18.17 -1.41 3.45
CA VAL A 107 -16.83 -1.42 2.86
C VAL A 107 -16.44 -2.82 2.38
N VAL A 108 -16.78 -3.86 3.14
CA VAL A 108 -16.57 -5.26 2.73
C VAL A 108 -17.37 -5.58 1.47
N ASP A 109 -18.65 -5.22 1.42
CA ASP A 109 -19.49 -5.47 0.25
C ASP A 109 -18.94 -4.77 -0.99
N TRP A 110 -18.44 -3.54 -0.83
CA TRP A 110 -17.77 -2.81 -1.90
C TRP A 110 -16.46 -3.48 -2.35
N LEU A 111 -15.58 -3.85 -1.41
CA LEU A 111 -14.28 -4.45 -1.72
C LEU A 111 -14.36 -5.89 -2.24
N THR A 112 -15.43 -6.61 -1.89
CA THR A 112 -15.65 -8.00 -2.33
C THR A 112 -16.60 -8.10 -3.52
N SER A 113 -17.12 -6.96 -4.01
CA SER A 113 -17.87 -6.91 -5.25
C SER A 113 -17.02 -7.50 -6.39
N PRO A 114 -17.60 -8.34 -7.27
CA PRO A 114 -16.84 -9.08 -8.27
C PRO A 114 -15.96 -8.16 -9.12
N ALA A 115 -14.65 -8.21 -8.88
CA ALA A 115 -13.67 -7.54 -9.72
C ALA A 115 -13.38 -8.40 -10.96
N ALA A 116 -13.17 -7.75 -12.10
CA ALA A 116 -12.62 -8.43 -13.27
C ALA A 116 -11.28 -9.09 -12.89
N GLY A 117 -11.11 -10.38 -13.24
CA GLY A 117 -9.88 -11.12 -12.97
C GLY A 117 -9.72 -11.65 -11.53
N ALA A 118 -10.74 -11.57 -10.66
CA ALA A 118 -10.70 -12.24 -9.36
C ALA A 118 -10.60 -13.77 -9.53
N THR A 119 -9.58 -14.40 -8.93
CA THR A 119 -9.34 -15.84 -9.08
C THR A 119 -10.04 -16.66 -8.00
N ASP A 120 -10.27 -16.07 -6.83
CA ASP A 120 -10.85 -16.73 -5.66
C ASP A 120 -11.84 -15.82 -4.93
N LYS A 121 -12.70 -16.42 -4.10
CA LYS A 121 -13.53 -15.66 -3.16
C LYS A 121 -12.62 -14.99 -2.11
N PRO A 122 -12.79 -13.69 -1.82
CA PRO A 122 -12.04 -13.02 -0.75
C PRO A 122 -12.22 -13.72 0.61
N GLU A 123 -11.11 -13.93 1.32
CA GLU A 123 -11.13 -14.25 2.75
C GLU A 123 -11.47 -12.97 3.52
N VAL A 124 -12.51 -13.02 4.35
CA VAL A 124 -12.94 -11.88 5.16
C VAL A 124 -12.95 -12.30 6.64
N VAL A 125 -12.21 -11.57 7.47
CA VAL A 125 -12.10 -11.82 8.91
C VAL A 125 -12.38 -10.53 9.66
N TYR A 126 -13.50 -10.49 10.38
CA TYR A 126 -13.82 -9.41 11.32
C TYR A 126 -13.06 -9.61 12.63
N GLY A 127 -12.66 -8.51 13.26
CA GLY A 127 -11.94 -8.55 14.52
C GLY A 127 -11.70 -7.16 15.11
N GLU A 128 -10.67 -7.08 15.94
CA GLU A 128 -10.26 -5.88 16.65
C GLU A 128 -8.79 -5.60 16.37
N LEU A 129 -8.49 -4.37 15.96
CA LEU A 129 -7.14 -3.82 15.97
C LEU A 129 -7.00 -2.85 17.15
N PRO A 130 -5.78 -2.48 17.55
CA PRO A 130 -5.58 -1.56 18.68
C PRO A 130 -6.34 -0.23 18.55
N LEU A 131 -6.59 0.24 17.33
CA LEU A 131 -7.37 1.45 17.07
C LEU A 131 -8.89 1.26 17.22
N GLY A 132 -9.43 0.07 16.98
CA GLY A 132 -10.87 -0.13 16.89
C GLY A 132 -11.33 -1.42 16.22
N PRO A 133 -12.65 -1.60 16.10
CA PRO A 133 -13.25 -2.63 15.26
C PRO A 133 -12.66 -2.59 13.85
N ALA A 134 -12.36 -3.75 13.31
CA ALA A 134 -11.66 -3.87 12.04
C ALA A 134 -12.13 -5.10 11.24
N VAL A 135 -11.80 -5.08 9.96
CA VAL A 135 -11.90 -6.23 9.08
C VAL A 135 -10.64 -6.38 8.26
N ARG A 136 -10.18 -7.62 8.12
CA ARG A 136 -9.11 -8.04 7.22
C ARG A 136 -9.74 -8.72 6.01
N LEU A 137 -9.31 -8.32 4.82
CA LEU A 137 -9.63 -8.97 3.57
C LEU A 137 -8.35 -9.46 2.90
N LYS A 138 -8.35 -10.71 2.42
CA LYS A 138 -7.30 -11.22 1.53
C LYS A 138 -7.93 -11.70 0.24
N PHE A 139 -7.39 -11.26 -0.89
CA PHE A 139 -7.89 -11.67 -2.20
C PHE A 139 -6.79 -11.58 -3.27
N GLN A 140 -7.05 -12.23 -4.39
CA GLN A 140 -6.12 -12.36 -5.50
C GLN A 140 -6.82 -11.96 -6.80
N VAL A 141 -6.09 -11.22 -7.63
CA VAL A 141 -6.56 -10.78 -8.96
C VAL A 141 -5.46 -11.02 -10.00
N LEU A 142 -5.86 -11.25 -11.24
CA LEU A 142 -4.92 -11.25 -12.37
C LEU A 142 -4.50 -9.82 -12.68
N SER A 143 -3.20 -9.59 -12.90
CA SER A 143 -2.65 -8.25 -13.15
C SER A 143 -3.04 -7.64 -14.50
N ASP A 144 -3.50 -8.48 -15.45
CA ASP A 144 -3.99 -8.07 -16.77
C ASP A 144 -4.90 -9.17 -17.35
N PRO A 145 -6.16 -9.31 -16.88
CA PRO A 145 -7.04 -10.40 -17.29
C PRO A 145 -7.43 -10.34 -18.78
N ASP A 146 -7.22 -9.20 -19.46
CA ASP A 146 -7.68 -8.94 -20.83
C ASP A 146 -6.52 -8.75 -21.85
N GLY A 147 -5.25 -8.81 -21.42
CA GLY A 147 -4.06 -8.58 -22.25
C GLY A 147 -3.28 -9.84 -22.68
N GLU A 148 -2.31 -9.65 -23.59
CA GLU A 148 -1.43 -10.72 -24.12
C GLU A 148 -0.18 -11.00 -23.27
N ALA A 149 -0.01 -10.31 -22.13
CA ALA A 149 1.14 -10.49 -21.24
C ALA A 149 1.02 -11.75 -20.36
N ASP A 150 2.14 -12.23 -19.83
CA ASP A 150 2.14 -13.33 -18.85
C ASP A 150 1.31 -12.93 -17.63
N LEU A 151 0.19 -13.64 -17.44
CA LEU A 151 -0.74 -13.44 -16.34
C LEU A 151 -0.01 -13.64 -15.00
N SER A 152 0.20 -12.54 -14.28
CA SER A 152 0.73 -12.58 -12.92
C SER A 152 -0.41 -12.47 -11.92
N ILE A 153 -0.32 -13.24 -10.82
CA ILE A 153 -1.29 -13.16 -9.74
C ILE A 153 -0.86 -12.05 -8.79
N LEU A 154 -1.72 -11.05 -8.61
CA LEU A 154 -1.54 -9.99 -7.65
C LEU A 154 -2.33 -10.34 -6.39
N LYS A 155 -1.63 -10.41 -5.25
CA LYS A 155 -2.19 -10.63 -3.93
C LYS A 155 -2.41 -9.30 -3.22
N ASN A 156 -3.47 -9.24 -2.44
CA ASN A 156 -3.81 -8.07 -1.63
C ASN A 156 -4.18 -8.51 -0.22
N ALA A 157 -3.63 -7.81 0.78
CA ALA A 157 -4.07 -7.83 2.16
C ALA A 157 -4.58 -6.43 2.53
N VAL A 158 -5.89 -6.30 2.72
CA VAL A 158 -6.55 -5.05 3.07
C VAL A 158 -7.03 -5.11 4.50
N TYR A 159 -6.68 -4.10 5.27
CA TYR A 159 -7.16 -3.86 6.61
C TYR A 159 -7.99 -2.59 6.62
N VAL A 160 -9.24 -2.70 7.07
CA VAL A 160 -10.11 -1.56 7.30
C VAL A 160 -10.40 -1.47 8.78
N VAL A 161 -10.11 -0.32 9.38
CA VAL A 161 -10.34 -0.08 10.80
C VAL A 161 -11.20 1.17 10.99
N ARG A 162 -12.16 1.07 11.91
CA ARG A 162 -12.95 2.20 12.40
C ARG A 162 -12.44 2.55 13.80
N PRO A 163 -11.58 3.57 13.94
CA PRO A 163 -11.01 3.93 15.23
C PRO A 163 -12.10 4.37 16.21
N ARG A 164 -11.98 3.96 17.49
CA ARG A 164 -13.01 4.28 18.50
C ARG A 164 -13.07 5.76 18.86
N GLU A 165 -11.92 6.41 18.86
CA GLU A 165 -11.75 7.78 19.36
C GLU A 165 -11.80 8.84 18.24
N TYR A 166 -11.90 8.42 16.98
CA TYR A 166 -11.82 9.30 15.83
C TYR A 166 -12.94 9.03 14.84
N ASP A 167 -13.60 10.08 14.38
CA ASP A 167 -14.61 10.01 13.31
C ASP A 167 -13.92 9.90 11.94
N CYS A 168 -13.30 8.74 11.71
CA CYS A 168 -12.64 8.40 10.46
C CYS A 168 -12.67 6.89 10.20
N LEU A 169 -12.31 6.50 8.99
CA LEU A 169 -12.05 5.12 8.61
C LEU A 169 -10.66 5.07 7.98
N VAL A 170 -9.84 4.12 8.43
CA VAL A 170 -8.48 3.95 7.92
C VAL A 170 -8.40 2.63 7.17
N MET A 171 -7.91 2.70 5.93
CA MET A 171 -7.66 1.54 5.09
C MET A 171 -6.16 1.41 4.85
N LEU A 172 -5.58 0.31 5.29
CA LEU A 172 -4.23 -0.13 4.92
C LEU A 172 -4.37 -1.20 3.84
N ASN A 173 -3.72 -1.01 2.71
CA ASN A 173 -3.64 -1.99 1.64
C ASN A 173 -2.19 -2.38 1.41
N VAL A 174 -1.89 -3.68 1.42
CA VAL A 174 -0.60 -4.22 1.02
C VAL A 174 -0.82 -5.08 -0.21
N THR A 175 -0.09 -4.77 -1.28
CA THR A 175 -0.27 -5.38 -2.61
C THR A 175 1.07 -5.90 -3.12
N TRP A 176 1.09 -7.12 -3.66
CA TRP A 176 2.31 -7.74 -4.18
C TRP A 176 2.02 -8.81 -5.22
N TYR A 177 3.01 -9.15 -6.04
CA TYR A 177 2.91 -10.31 -6.93
C TYR A 177 3.13 -11.60 -6.15
N ALA A 178 2.27 -12.59 -6.38
CA ALA A 178 2.42 -13.92 -5.81
C ALA A 178 3.80 -14.49 -6.17
N GLY A 179 4.52 -14.95 -5.16
CA GLY A 179 5.89 -15.43 -5.34
C GLY A 179 6.65 -15.55 -4.03
N VAL A 180 7.95 -15.30 -4.10
CA VAL A 180 8.95 -15.59 -3.06
C VAL A 180 8.64 -14.93 -1.72
N TYR A 181 8.05 -13.73 -1.71
CA TYR A 181 7.86 -12.93 -0.49
C TYR A 181 6.43 -12.98 0.07
N THR A 182 5.63 -13.97 -0.31
CA THR A 182 4.20 -14.00 0.08
C THR A 182 4.03 -14.01 1.59
N ASP A 183 4.69 -14.95 2.27
CA ASP A 183 4.49 -15.14 3.71
C ASP A 183 5.05 -13.93 4.48
N GLU A 184 6.19 -13.38 4.05
CA GLU A 184 6.79 -12.19 4.64
C GLU A 184 5.91 -10.94 4.47
N LEU A 185 5.28 -10.76 3.31
CA LEU A 185 4.41 -9.62 3.05
C LEU A 185 3.06 -9.75 3.76
N ASP A 186 2.56 -10.99 3.92
CA ASP A 186 1.40 -11.28 4.77
C ASP A 186 1.69 -10.93 6.24
N GLU A 187 2.80 -11.41 6.80
CA GLU A 187 3.23 -11.07 8.16
C GLU A 187 3.49 -9.57 8.33
N LEU A 188 4.08 -8.94 7.32
CA LEU A 188 4.31 -7.50 7.32
C LEU A 188 2.99 -6.71 7.34
N ALA A 189 2.01 -7.11 6.54
CA ALA A 189 0.69 -6.47 6.52
C ALA A 189 0.02 -6.56 7.89
N ASP A 190 0.02 -7.76 8.48
CA ASP A 190 -0.53 -8.01 9.82
C ASP A 190 0.20 -7.16 10.88
N ALA A 191 1.53 -7.10 10.84
CA ALA A 191 2.34 -6.32 11.78
C ALA A 191 2.15 -4.81 11.63
N LEU A 192 1.99 -4.30 10.41
CA LEU A 192 1.73 -2.88 10.16
C LEU A 192 0.32 -2.48 10.61
N ALA A 193 -0.69 -3.32 10.36
CA ALA A 193 -2.07 -3.08 10.79
C ALA A 193 -2.18 -2.90 12.31
N GLN A 194 -1.42 -3.69 13.08
CA GLN A 194 -1.35 -3.60 14.54
C GLN A 194 -0.69 -2.31 15.06
N ARG A 195 -0.04 -1.54 14.18
CA ARG A 195 0.82 -0.39 14.55
C ARG A 195 0.42 0.91 13.87
N ILE A 196 -0.78 0.95 13.29
CA ILE A 196 -1.37 2.18 12.76
C ILE A 196 -1.59 3.16 13.92
N GLN A 197 -1.19 4.41 13.71
CA GLN A 197 -1.40 5.51 14.65
C GLN A 197 -2.18 6.62 13.99
N ILE A 198 -3.03 7.29 14.76
CA ILE A 198 -3.73 8.52 14.35
C ILE A 198 -3.08 9.70 15.08
N GLN A 199 -2.95 10.82 14.38
CA GLN A 199 -2.30 12.05 14.84
C GLN A 199 -3.28 13.21 14.97
#